data_AF-A0AAU6L6Y8-F1
#
_entry.id   AF-A0AAU6L6Y8-F1
#
_cell.length_a   1.000
_cell.length_b   1.000
_cell.length_c   1.000
_cell.angle_alpha   90.00
_cell.angle_beta   90.00
_cell.angle_gamma   90.00
#
_symmetry.space_group_name_H-M   'P 1'
#
loop_
_entity.id
_entity.type
_entity.pdbx_description
1 polymer ?
#
loop_
_entity_poly.entity_id
_entity_poly.type
_entity_poly.pdbx_seq_one_letter_code
_entity_poly.pdbx_strand_id
1 'polypeptide(L)'
;MSADPAAGHGRRKVSRVILLDPADRILLLHGFEPADPCDDWWFTPGGGLEGTESREQAALRELAEETGITEVELGPVLWHRYCSFPFDGRRWEQDEWYFLARTAQTETELGGLTELERRSVTGARWWTSEELLAAHETVYPTRLAELLRTLLDDGPPGEPVVLAPEIV
;
A
#
# COMPACT_ATOMS: atom_id res chain seq x y z
N MET A 1 -11.27 34.83 13.92
CA MET A 1 -11.92 33.53 13.71
C MET A 1 -11.34 32.96 12.43
N SER A 2 -10.29 32.14 12.54
CA SER A 2 -9.66 31.50 11.38
C SER A 2 -10.61 30.44 10.84
N ALA A 3 -10.98 30.58 9.58
CA ALA A 3 -11.57 29.51 8.80
C ALA A 3 -10.42 28.56 8.42
N ASP A 4 -10.60 27.29 8.77
CA ASP A 4 -9.74 26.18 8.36
C ASP A 4 -10.04 25.85 6.88
N PRO A 5 -9.08 26.03 5.95
CA PRO A 5 -9.36 25.83 4.53
C PRO A 5 -9.24 24.33 4.18
N ALA A 6 -10.40 23.75 3.85
CA ALA A 6 -10.59 22.59 2.97
C ALA A 6 -10.21 21.19 3.50
N ALA A 7 -11.11 20.60 4.29
CA ALA A 7 -11.43 19.19 4.10
C ALA A 7 -12.08 19.03 2.71
N GLY A 8 -11.28 18.70 1.69
CA GLY A 8 -11.76 18.41 0.34
C GLY A 8 -12.75 17.24 0.39
N HIS A 9 -13.98 17.46 -0.10
CA HIS A 9 -15.08 16.49 -0.12
C HIS A 9 -14.91 15.42 -1.23
N GLY A 10 -13.72 14.85 -1.37
CA GLY A 10 -13.41 13.87 -2.40
C GLY A 10 -12.52 12.75 -1.87
N ARG A 11 -12.75 11.53 -2.36
CA ARG A 11 -11.93 10.35 -2.03
C ARG A 11 -10.47 10.64 -2.39
N ARG A 12 -9.56 10.36 -1.48
CA ARG A 12 -8.11 10.46 -1.74
C ARG A 12 -7.78 9.45 -2.85
N LYS A 13 -7.22 9.91 -3.96
CA LYS A 13 -6.69 9.00 -4.99
C LYS A 13 -5.36 8.47 -4.48
N VAL A 14 -5.24 7.15 -4.41
CA VAL A 14 -4.08 6.49 -3.80
C VAL A 14 -3.53 5.45 -4.77
N SER A 15 -2.22 5.42 -4.89
CA SER A 15 -1.50 4.41 -5.68
C SER A 15 -0.76 3.50 -4.72
N ARG A 16 -0.95 2.19 -4.89
CA ARG A 16 -0.40 1.13 -4.05
C ARG A 16 0.49 0.24 -4.90
N VAL A 17 1.52 -0.33 -4.32
CA VAL A 17 2.48 -1.15 -5.05
C VAL A 17 2.49 -2.59 -4.54
N ILE A 18 2.21 -3.52 -5.45
CA ILE A 18 2.47 -4.94 -5.30
C ILE A 18 3.89 -5.18 -5.81
N LEU A 19 4.87 -4.90 -4.95
CA LEU A 19 6.28 -5.02 -5.29
C LEU A 19 6.74 -6.45 -5.02
N LEU A 20 7.20 -7.12 -6.08
CA LEU A 20 7.75 -8.47 -6.01
C LEU A 20 9.26 -8.48 -6.22
N ASP A 21 9.96 -9.26 -5.41
CA ASP A 21 11.38 -9.55 -5.61
C ASP A 21 11.60 -10.74 -6.59
N PRO A 22 12.86 -11.14 -6.88
CA PRO A 22 13.12 -12.26 -7.78
C PRO A 22 12.68 -13.63 -7.24
N ALA A 23 12.31 -13.71 -5.97
CA ALA A 23 11.78 -14.92 -5.32
C ALA A 23 10.25 -14.86 -5.16
N ASP A 24 9.59 -13.93 -5.84
CA ASP A 24 8.14 -13.68 -5.78
C ASP A 24 7.61 -13.42 -4.37
N ARG A 25 8.46 -12.85 -3.50
CA ARG A 25 8.03 -12.31 -2.21
C ARG A 25 7.48 -10.91 -2.40
N ILE A 26 6.41 -10.57 -1.71
CA ILE A 26 5.82 -9.24 -1.67
C ILE A 26 6.39 -8.40 -0.53
N LEU A 27 6.74 -7.14 -0.78
CA LEU A 27 7.11 -6.20 0.28
C LEU A 27 5.86 -5.61 0.94
N LEU A 28 5.80 -5.71 2.28
CA LEU A 28 4.78 -5.06 3.10
C LEU A 28 5.42 -4.18 4.18
N LEU A 29 4.73 -3.11 4.55
CA LEU A 29 5.04 -2.23 5.66
C LEU A 29 4.19 -2.59 6.88
N HIS A 30 4.76 -2.48 8.07
CA HIS A 30 4.07 -2.72 9.33
C HIS A 30 3.71 -1.39 9.98
N GLY A 31 2.41 -1.17 10.19
CA GLY A 31 1.94 0.00 10.91
C GLY A 31 0.95 -0.32 12.01
N PHE A 32 0.62 0.71 12.78
CA PHE A 32 -0.26 0.62 13.94
C PHE A 32 -1.00 1.94 14.15
N GLU A 33 -2.12 1.91 14.86
CA GLU A 33 -2.85 3.13 15.26
C GLU A 33 -2.04 3.90 16.30
N PRO A 34 -1.63 5.16 16.05
CA PRO A 34 -0.84 5.93 17.01
C PRO A 34 -1.47 6.04 18.41
N ALA A 35 -2.81 6.06 18.49
CA ALA A 35 -3.53 6.10 19.76
C ALA A 35 -3.64 4.74 20.48
N ASP A 36 -3.48 3.62 19.76
CA ASP A 36 -3.50 2.26 20.30
C ASP A 36 -2.51 1.35 19.54
N PRO A 37 -1.23 1.28 19.99
CA PRO A 37 -0.22 0.46 19.33
C PRO A 37 -0.46 -1.05 19.35
N CYS A 38 -1.50 -1.54 20.03
CA CYS A 38 -1.91 -2.95 19.94
C CYS A 38 -2.80 -3.23 18.72
N ASP A 39 -3.34 -2.19 18.08
CA ASP A 39 -4.03 -2.27 16.80
C ASP A 39 -3.01 -2.06 15.68
N ASP A 40 -2.43 -3.17 15.20
CA ASP A 40 -1.39 -3.19 14.17
C ASP A 40 -1.80 -4.01 12.93
N TRP A 41 -1.17 -3.70 11.80
CA TRP A 41 -1.46 -4.33 10.52
C TRP A 41 -0.30 -4.19 9.53
N TRP A 42 -0.26 -5.11 8.57
CA TRP A 42 0.60 -5.04 7.41
C TRP A 42 -0.14 -4.50 6.20
N PHE A 43 0.55 -3.71 5.39
CA PHE A 43 -0.04 -3.10 4.20
C PHE A 43 1.01 -2.85 3.12
N THR A 44 0.56 -2.71 1.87
CA THR A 44 1.45 -2.45 0.72
C THR A 44 2.02 -1.03 0.77
N PRO A 45 3.26 -0.78 0.32
CA PRO A 45 3.75 0.58 0.08
C PRO A 45 2.82 1.37 -0.83
N GLY A 46 2.80 2.68 -0.65
CA GLY A 46 2.12 3.62 -1.53
C GLY A 46 1.23 4.61 -0.81
N GLY A 47 0.99 5.74 -1.48
CA GLY A 47 0.30 6.88 -0.92
C GLY A 47 -0.49 7.69 -1.96
N GLY A 48 -0.79 8.93 -1.58
CA GLY A 48 -1.79 9.74 -2.27
C GLY A 48 -1.17 10.54 -3.40
N LEU A 49 -1.96 10.82 -4.43
CA LEU A 49 -1.51 11.70 -5.51
C LEU A 49 -1.28 13.12 -4.98
N GLU A 50 -0.16 13.70 -5.39
CA GLU A 50 0.23 15.07 -5.13
C GLU A 50 0.22 15.93 -6.40
N GLY A 51 -0.39 17.11 -6.31
CA GLY A 51 -0.44 18.07 -7.41
C GLY A 51 -1.06 17.48 -8.69
N THR A 52 -0.24 17.36 -9.74
CA THR A 52 -0.67 16.90 -11.07
C THR A 52 -0.02 15.57 -11.47
N GLU A 53 0.57 14.84 -10.53
CA GLU A 53 1.25 13.59 -10.84
C GLU A 53 0.26 12.50 -11.32
N SER A 54 0.76 11.59 -12.15
CA SER A 54 0.03 10.38 -12.52
C SER A 54 0.05 9.36 -11.38
N ARG A 55 -0.79 8.32 -11.48
CA ARG A 55 -0.81 7.25 -10.46
C ARG A 55 0.52 6.47 -10.45
N GLU A 56 1.10 6.26 -11.62
CA GLU A 56 2.42 5.63 -11.79
C GLU A 56 3.51 6.46 -11.11
N GLN A 57 3.48 7.79 -11.28
CA GLN A 57 4.43 8.70 -10.62
C GLN A 57 4.28 8.65 -9.10
N ALA A 58 3.04 8.69 -8.60
CA ALA A 58 2.77 8.55 -7.17
C ALA A 58 3.26 7.21 -6.63
N ALA A 59 2.98 6.10 -7.32
CA ALA A 59 3.41 4.76 -6.92
C ALA A 59 4.93 4.65 -6.77
N LEU A 60 5.68 5.18 -7.73
CA LEU A 60 7.15 5.15 -7.72
C LEU A 60 7.75 6.09 -6.68
N ARG A 61 7.19 7.30 -6.53
CA ARG A 61 7.63 8.28 -5.52
C ARG A 61 7.46 7.72 -4.12
N GLU A 62 6.25 7.25 -3.80
CA GLU A 62 5.91 6.73 -2.47
C GLU A 62 6.75 5.49 -2.15
N LEU A 63 6.94 4.57 -3.12
CA LEU A 63 7.80 3.42 -2.90
C LEU A 63 9.25 3.84 -2.57
N ALA A 64 9.80 4.82 -3.29
CA ALA A 64 11.14 5.34 -3.03
C ALA A 64 11.24 6.04 -1.67
N GLU A 65 10.26 6.86 -1.31
CA GLU A 65 10.21 7.59 -0.03
C GLU A 65 10.06 6.62 1.16
N GLU A 66 9.14 5.67 1.05
CA GLU A 66 8.82 4.77 2.16
C GLU A 66 9.88 3.68 2.37
N THR A 67 10.54 3.24 1.30
CA THR A 67 11.36 2.02 1.35
C THR A 67 12.80 2.19 0.86
N GLY A 68 13.13 3.33 0.24
CA GLY A 68 14.43 3.54 -0.41
C GLY A 68 14.61 2.76 -1.73
N ILE A 69 13.61 2.00 -2.18
CA ILE A 69 13.68 1.20 -3.40
C ILE A 69 13.40 2.08 -4.63
N THR A 70 14.36 2.15 -5.54
CA THR A 70 14.28 2.99 -6.75
C THR A 70 14.52 2.22 -8.05
N GLU A 71 15.18 1.07 -8.00
CA GLU A 71 15.38 0.19 -9.16
C GLU A 71 14.15 -0.70 -9.39
N VAL A 72 13.13 -0.14 -10.05
CA VAL A 72 11.81 -0.77 -10.18
C VAL A 72 11.36 -0.86 -11.63
N GLU A 73 10.92 -2.04 -12.04
CA GLU A 73 10.14 -2.25 -13.26
C GLU A 73 8.65 -2.17 -12.91
N LEU A 74 8.02 -1.05 -13.27
CA LEU A 74 6.59 -0.86 -13.04
C LEU A 74 5.78 -1.57 -14.13
N GLY A 75 4.89 -2.45 -13.70
CA GLY A 75 3.97 -3.23 -14.52
C GLY A 75 2.56 -2.62 -14.59
N PRO A 76 1.56 -3.41 -15.03
CA PRO A 76 0.19 -2.95 -15.18
C PRO A 76 -0.49 -2.71 -13.83
N VAL A 77 -1.63 -2.00 -13.88
CA VAL A 77 -2.58 -1.98 -12.77
C VAL A 77 -3.25 -3.35 -12.65
N LEU A 78 -3.15 -3.93 -11.46
CA LEU A 78 -3.77 -5.22 -11.14
C LEU A 78 -5.21 -5.02 -10.67
N TRP A 79 -5.39 -4.14 -9.70
CA TRP A 79 -6.61 -4.03 -8.93
C TRP A 79 -6.95 -2.56 -8.67
N HIS A 80 -8.23 -2.29 -8.47
CA HIS A 80 -8.67 -1.05 -7.84
C HIS A 80 -9.71 -1.33 -6.77
N ARG A 81 -9.74 -0.47 -5.75
CA ARG A 81 -10.63 -0.64 -4.60
C ARG A 81 -11.02 0.69 -3.98
N TYR A 82 -12.22 0.75 -3.44
CA TYR A 82 -12.62 1.77 -2.49
C TYR A 82 -12.45 1.27 -1.05
N CYS A 83 -11.76 2.02 -0.19
CA CYS A 83 -11.69 1.69 1.23
C CYS A 83 -12.04 2.90 2.12
N SER A 84 -12.55 2.63 3.32
CA SER A 84 -12.77 3.63 4.35
C SER A 84 -12.47 3.06 5.73
N PHE A 85 -11.66 3.77 6.51
CA PHE A 85 -11.20 3.30 7.81
C PHE A 85 -10.87 4.48 8.74
N PRO A 86 -11.00 4.32 10.06
CA PRO A 86 -10.48 5.29 11.03
C PRO A 86 -8.95 5.14 11.15
N PHE A 87 -8.23 6.26 11.18
CA PHE A 87 -6.80 6.29 11.49
C PHE A 87 -6.34 7.68 11.93
N ASP A 88 -5.54 7.77 13.00
CA ASP A 88 -5.05 9.03 13.61
C ASP A 88 -6.22 10.00 13.93
N GLY A 89 -7.27 9.46 14.57
CA GLY A 89 -8.44 10.22 15.00
C GLY A 89 -9.35 10.77 13.89
N ARG A 90 -9.11 10.40 12.62
CA ARG A 90 -9.95 10.79 11.48
C ARG A 90 -10.38 9.60 10.64
N ARG A 91 -11.49 9.77 9.92
CA ARG A 91 -11.94 8.80 8.93
C ARG A 91 -11.29 9.10 7.58
N TRP A 92 -10.67 8.09 7.00
CA TRP A 92 -10.12 8.13 5.65
C TRP A 92 -11.08 7.51 4.65
N GLU A 93 -11.08 8.04 3.43
CA GLU A 93 -11.79 7.51 2.27
C GLU A 93 -10.82 7.50 1.08
N GLN A 94 -10.49 6.31 0.57
CA GLN A 94 -9.48 6.16 -0.48
C GLN A 94 -10.02 5.43 -1.71
N ASP A 95 -9.61 5.91 -2.88
CA ASP A 95 -9.70 5.24 -4.18
C ASP A 95 -8.32 4.69 -4.51
N GLU A 96 -8.08 3.44 -4.13
CA GLU A 96 -6.80 2.74 -4.20
C GLU A 96 -6.63 2.04 -5.55
N TRP A 97 -5.47 2.23 -6.19
CA TRP A 97 -5.08 1.57 -7.43
C TRP A 97 -3.77 0.83 -7.23
N TYR A 98 -3.77 -0.48 -7.45
CA TYR A 98 -2.66 -1.37 -7.15
C TYR A 98 -1.87 -1.68 -8.41
N PHE A 99 -0.61 -1.24 -8.47
CA PHE A 99 0.32 -1.52 -9.56
C PHE A 99 1.17 -2.73 -9.24
N LEU A 100 1.35 -3.62 -10.22
CA LEU A 100 2.42 -4.60 -10.16
C LEU A 100 3.76 -3.88 -10.33
N ALA A 101 4.76 -4.28 -9.55
CA ALA A 101 6.13 -3.85 -9.73
C ALA A 101 7.08 -5.01 -9.47
N ARG A 102 8.25 -5.01 -10.13
CA ARG A 102 9.34 -5.95 -9.85
C ARG A 102 10.63 -5.20 -9.54
N THR A 103 11.44 -5.75 -8.65
CA THR A 103 12.77 -5.21 -8.32
C THR A 103 13.76 -6.32 -7.99
N ALA A 104 15.05 -6.05 -8.15
CA ALA A 104 16.14 -6.85 -7.59
C ALA A 104 16.72 -6.23 -6.30
N GLN A 105 16.39 -4.96 -6.01
CA GLN A 105 16.80 -4.26 -4.80
C GLN A 105 15.91 -4.70 -3.64
N THR A 106 16.46 -5.49 -2.70
CA THR A 106 15.69 -6.04 -1.55
C THR A 106 16.04 -5.41 -0.22
N GLU A 107 17.12 -4.64 -0.15
CA GLU A 107 17.42 -3.79 1.01
C GLU A 107 16.42 -2.64 1.09
N THR A 108 15.84 -2.46 2.28
CA THR A 108 14.82 -1.44 2.55
C THR A 108 15.34 -0.45 3.59
N GLU A 109 15.11 0.84 3.33
CA GLU A 109 15.45 1.94 4.24
C GLU A 109 14.20 2.82 4.46
N LEU A 110 13.68 2.85 5.69
CA LEU A 110 12.53 3.67 6.07
C LEU A 110 12.94 5.14 6.31
N GLY A 111 13.49 5.79 5.29
CA GLY A 111 14.15 7.11 5.41
C GLY A 111 13.29 8.32 5.04
N GLY A 112 12.41 8.18 4.05
CA GLY A 112 11.60 9.27 3.48
C GLY A 112 10.20 9.41 4.05
N LEU A 113 9.88 8.70 5.14
CA LEU A 113 8.55 8.70 5.75
C LEU A 113 8.04 10.12 6.07
N THR A 114 6.75 10.35 5.88
CA THR A 114 6.05 11.54 6.37
C THR A 114 6.02 11.58 7.90
N GLU A 115 5.64 12.71 8.50
CA GLU A 115 5.50 12.80 9.96
C GLU A 115 4.42 11.86 10.51
N LEU A 116 3.39 11.56 9.72
CA LEU A 116 2.38 10.60 10.12
C LEU A 116 2.96 9.19 10.14
N GLU A 117 3.59 8.76 9.05
CA GLU A 117 4.20 7.43 8.95
C GLU A 117 5.33 7.21 9.96
N ARG A 118 6.16 8.22 10.24
CA ARG A 118 7.18 8.12 11.29
C ARG A 118 6.62 7.77 12.67
N ARG A 119 5.35 8.12 12.93
CA ARG A 119 4.68 7.85 14.21
C ARG A 119 3.88 6.54 14.19
N SER A 120 3.72 5.91 13.04
CA SER A 120 2.79 4.80 12.85
C SER A 120 3.34 3.62 12.05
N VAL A 121 4.55 3.70 11.50
CA VAL A 121 5.21 2.63 10.74
C VAL A 121 6.46 2.18 11.50
N THR A 122 6.57 0.88 11.74
CA THR A 122 7.66 0.29 12.54
C THR A 122 8.64 -0.56 11.77
N GLY A 123 8.29 -0.99 10.55
CA GLY A 123 9.12 -1.91 9.80
C GLY A 123 8.62 -2.22 8.41
N ALA A 124 9.44 -2.95 7.68
CA ALA A 124 9.11 -3.54 6.40
C ALA A 124 9.58 -4.99 6.37
N ARG A 125 8.87 -5.86 5.63
CA ARG A 125 9.23 -7.26 5.47
C ARG A 125 8.80 -7.77 4.11
N TRP A 126 9.64 -8.63 3.54
CA TRP A 126 9.31 -9.45 2.38
C TRP A 126 8.58 -10.72 2.82
N TRP A 127 7.40 -10.97 2.26
CA TRP A 127 6.53 -12.09 2.56
C TRP A 127 6.30 -12.97 1.34
N THR A 128 6.38 -14.29 1.51
CA THR A 128 5.86 -15.24 0.52
C THR A 128 4.33 -15.31 0.59
N SER A 129 3.70 -15.77 -0.49
CA SER A 129 2.26 -16.06 -0.47
C SER A 129 1.89 -17.12 0.59
N GLU A 130 2.75 -18.11 0.82
CA GLU A 130 2.55 -19.14 1.85
C GLU A 130 2.60 -18.57 3.26
N GLU A 131 3.55 -17.69 3.56
CA GLU A 131 3.61 -17.01 4.86
C GLU A 131 2.36 -16.16 5.10
N LEU A 132 1.86 -15.43 4.09
CA LEU A 132 0.64 -14.64 4.22
C LEU A 132 -0.61 -15.51 4.46
N LEU A 133 -0.69 -16.69 3.84
CA LEU A 133 -1.80 -17.63 4.06
C LEU A 133 -1.77 -18.25 5.46
N ALA A 134 -0.57 -18.39 6.06
CA ALA A 134 -0.38 -18.94 7.39
C ALA A 134 -0.37 -17.87 8.50
N ALA A 135 -0.30 -16.60 8.15
CA ALA A 135 -0.23 -15.48 9.08
C ALA A 135 -1.47 -15.38 9.95
N HIS A 136 -1.28 -14.96 11.20
CA HIS A 136 -2.37 -14.59 12.11
C HIS A 136 -2.47 -13.07 12.26
N GLU A 137 -1.48 -12.35 11.75
CA GLU A 137 -1.42 -10.90 11.69
C GLU A 137 -2.47 -10.32 10.74
N THR A 138 -2.95 -9.11 11.04
CA THR A 138 -3.85 -8.38 10.15
C THR A 138 -3.08 -7.91 8.92
N VAL A 139 -3.58 -8.24 7.72
CA VAL A 139 -2.99 -7.81 6.45
C VAL A 139 -4.07 -7.14 5.61
N TYR A 140 -3.77 -5.95 5.09
CA TYR A 140 -4.62 -5.23 4.17
C TYR A 140 -4.01 -5.14 2.76
N PRO A 141 -4.79 -5.38 1.70
CA PRO A 141 -6.20 -5.79 1.70
C PRO A 141 -6.42 -7.19 2.33
N THR A 142 -7.57 -7.45 2.99
CA THR A 142 -7.82 -8.72 3.70
C THR A 142 -7.70 -9.98 2.83
N ARG A 143 -7.88 -9.85 1.52
CA ARG A 143 -7.72 -10.96 0.56
C ARG A 143 -6.36 -10.97 -0.14
N LEU A 144 -5.37 -10.23 0.35
CA LEU A 144 -4.07 -10.06 -0.32
C LEU A 144 -3.38 -11.41 -0.58
N ALA A 145 -3.43 -12.35 0.37
CA ALA A 145 -2.80 -13.66 0.24
C ALA A 145 -3.36 -14.45 -0.96
N GLU A 146 -4.69 -14.49 -1.09
CA GLU A 146 -5.38 -15.14 -2.20
C GLU A 146 -5.11 -14.43 -3.54
N LEU A 147 -5.18 -13.11 -3.54
CA LEU A 147 -4.94 -12.27 -4.73
C LEU A 147 -3.50 -12.42 -5.24
N LEU A 148 -2.52 -12.45 -4.33
CA LEU A 148 -1.12 -12.68 -4.66
C LEU A 148 -0.92 -14.07 -5.24
N ARG A 149 -1.55 -15.10 -4.66
CA ARG A 149 -1.45 -16.46 -5.19
C ARG A 149 -1.97 -16.56 -6.63
N THR A 150 -3.16 -16.03 -6.89
CA THR A 150 -3.73 -15.95 -8.25
C THR A 150 -2.82 -15.19 -9.20
N LEU A 151 -2.24 -14.06 -8.77
CA LEU A 151 -1.31 -13.28 -9.57
C LEU A 151 -0.05 -14.08 -9.95
N LEU A 152 0.48 -14.88 -9.04
CA LEU A 152 1.67 -15.71 -9.28
C LEU A 152 1.37 -16.92 -10.17
N ASP A 153 0.19 -17.53 -10.01
CA ASP A 153 -0.22 -18.71 -10.77
C ASP A 153 -0.66 -18.36 -12.20
N ASP A 154 -1.48 -17.31 -12.35
CA ASP A 154 -2.16 -16.95 -13.60
C ASP A 154 -1.55 -15.72 -14.31
N GLY A 155 -0.71 -14.95 -13.61
CA GLY A 155 -0.17 -13.70 -14.09
C GLY A 155 -1.09 -12.49 -13.87
N PRO A 156 -0.68 -11.28 -14.29
CA PRO A 156 -1.49 -10.08 -14.16
C PRO A 156 -2.78 -10.20 -15.01
N PRO A 157 -3.93 -9.68 -14.53
CA PRO A 157 -5.17 -9.72 -15.29
C PRO A 157 -5.07 -8.83 -16.53
N GLY A 158 -5.83 -9.17 -17.58
CA GLY A 158 -5.87 -8.38 -18.81
C GLY A 158 -6.46 -6.98 -18.64
N GLU A 159 -7.28 -6.77 -17.62
CA GLU A 159 -7.84 -5.48 -17.20
C GLU A 159 -7.88 -5.39 -15.67
N PRO A 160 -7.82 -4.18 -15.07
CA PRO A 160 -7.86 -4.02 -13.62
C PRO A 160 -9.12 -4.60 -12.98
N VAL A 161 -8.94 -5.47 -12.00
CA VAL A 161 -10.07 -6.09 -11.28
C VAL A 161 -10.56 -5.16 -10.18
N VAL A 162 -11.88 -4.98 -10.10
CA VAL A 162 -12.53 -4.23 -9.03
C VAL A 162 -12.63 -5.12 -7.79
N LEU A 163 -11.95 -4.76 -6.71
CA LEU A 163 -12.08 -5.47 -5.45
C LEU A 163 -13.30 -4.96 -4.67
N ALA A 164 -13.88 -5.83 -3.84
CA ALA A 164 -14.94 -5.43 -2.94
C ALA A 164 -14.47 -4.30 -2.00
N PRO A 165 -15.32 -3.31 -1.70
CA PRO A 165 -14.98 -2.27 -0.75
C PRO A 165 -14.62 -2.82 0.62
N GLU A 166 -13.64 -2.20 1.27
CA GLU A 166 -13.27 -2.52 2.65
C GLU A 166 -13.59 -1.30 3.53
N ILE A 167 -14.60 -1.47 4.39
CA ILE A 167 -15.09 -0.41 5.29
C ILE A 167 -14.99 -0.94 6.71
N VAL A 168 -14.13 -0.30 7.50
CA VAL A 168 -13.86 -0.62 8.91
C VAL A 168 -14.47 0.46 9.79
#